data_AF-A0A8J7VP54-F1
#
_entry.id   AF-A0A8J7VP54-F1
#
_cell.length_a   1.000
_cell.length_b   1.000
_cell.length_c   1.000
_cell.angle_alpha   90.00
_cell.angle_beta   90.00
_cell.angle_gamma   90.00
#
_symmetry.space_group_name_H-M   'P 1'
#
loop_
_entity.id
_entity.type
_entity.pdbx_description
1 polymer ?
#
loop_
_entity_poly.entity_id
_entity_poly.type
_entity_poly.pdbx_seq_one_letter_code
_entity_poly.pdbx_strand_id
1 'polypeptide(L)' 'MIETEILAPDTTGLAQAAAHLRAGRLVAFPTETVYGLGGDARSDMAVARIY' A
#
# COMPACT_ATOMS: atom_id res chain seq x y z
N MET A 1 14.48 -8.14 8.68
CA MET A 1 13.07 -8.59 8.77
C MET A 1 12.23 -7.42 8.30
N ILE A 2 11.41 -7.57 7.26
CA ILE A 2 10.48 -6.51 6.87
C ILE A 2 9.23 -6.73 7.71
N GLU A 3 8.93 -5.81 8.61
CA GLU A 3 7.74 -5.86 9.46
C GLU A 3 6.58 -5.20 8.71
N THR A 4 5.48 -5.94 8.58
CA THR A 4 4.26 -5.45 7.91
C THR A 4 3.34 -4.85 8.97
N GLU A 5 3.11 -3.54 8.87
CA GLU A 5 2.16 -2.82 9.71
C GLU A 5 0.71 -3.16 9.28
N ILE A 6 -0.15 -3.52 10.24
CA ILE A 6 -1.58 -3.74 10.00
C ILE A 6 -2.35 -2.49 10.38
N LEU A 7 -3.04 -1.92 9.40
CA LEU A 7 -3.83 -0.69 9.56
C LEU A 7 -5.32 -1.03 9.59
N ALA A 8 -6.08 -0.35 10.46
CA ALA A 8 -7.53 -0.46 10.48
C ALA A 8 -8.14 0.19 9.22
N PRO A 9 -9.27 -0.31 8.68
CA PRO A 9 -9.96 0.29 7.53
C PRO A 9 -10.82 1.49 7.96
N ASP A 10 -10.25 2.39 8.77
CA ASP A 10 -10.87 3.64 9.21
C ASP A 10 -10.14 4.85 8.62
N THR A 11 -10.62 6.06 8.91
CA THR A 11 -10.01 7.30 8.39
C THR A 11 -8.53 7.43 8.73
N THR A 12 -8.11 6.97 9.91
CA THR A 12 -6.72 7.04 10.38
C THR A 12 -5.85 6.07 9.59
N GLY A 13 -6.27 4.81 9.50
CA GLY A 13 -5.53 3.79 8.74
C GLY A 13 -5.48 4.09 7.25
N LEU A 14 -6.56 4.64 6.67
CA LEU A 14 -6.55 5.11 5.27
C LEU A 14 -5.57 6.28 5.07
N ALA A 15 -5.50 7.23 6.00
CA ALA A 15 -4.52 8.33 5.94
C ALA A 15 -3.07 7.81 6.02
N GLN A 16 -2.80 6.83 6.88
CA GLN A 16 -1.49 6.18 7.00
C GLN A 16 -1.14 5.38 5.74
N ALA A 17 -2.05 4.58 5.20
CA ALA A 17 -1.86 3.85 3.95
C ALA A 17 -1.54 4.79 2.79
N ALA A 18 -2.27 5.90 2.67
CA ALA A 18 -2.00 6.93 1.66
C ALA A 18 -0.62 7.60 1.85
N ALA A 19 -0.18 7.80 3.10
CA ALA A 19 1.16 8.31 3.38
C ALA A 19 2.24 7.31 2.96
N HIS A 20 2.03 6.01 3.19
CA HIS A 20 2.93 4.95 2.74
C HIS A 20 3.07 4.92 1.22
N LEU A 21 1.95 5.00 0.49
CA LEU A 21 1.97 5.07 -0.99
C LEU A 21 2.74 6.30 -1.49
N ARG A 22 2.50 7.48 -0.91
CA ARG A 22 3.26 8.71 -1.25
C ARG A 22 4.75 8.63 -0.93
N ALA A 23 5.13 7.85 0.08
CA ALA A 23 6.52 7.57 0.41
C ALA A 23 7.17 6.50 -0.49
N GLY A 24 6.46 6.02 -1.52
CA GLY A 24 6.92 4.95 -2.42
C GLY A 24 6.94 3.57 -1.78
N ARG A 25 6.26 3.37 -0.64
CA ARG A 25 6.04 2.05 -0.04
C ARG A 25 4.85 1.37 -0.70
N LEU A 26 4.74 0.06 -0.48
CA LEU A 26 3.62 -0.73 -0.95
C LEU A 26 2.56 -0.90 0.14
N VAL A 27 1.30 -1.03 -0.27
CA VAL A 27 0.17 -1.29 0.62
C VAL A 27 -0.65 -2.44 0.05
N ALA A 28 -0.89 -3.46 0.87
CA ALA A 28 -1.88 -4.49 0.55
C ALA A 28 -3.27 -4.04 1.04
N PHE A 29 -4.31 -4.20 0.23
CA PHE A 29 -5.67 -3.79 0.58
C PHE A 29 -6.73 -4.77 0.03
N PRO A 30 -7.86 -4.95 0.75
CA PRO A 30 -8.92 -5.84 0.31
C PRO A 30 -9.72 -5.26 -0.86
N THR A 31 -10.26 -6.14 -1.70
CA THR A 31 -11.32 -5.83 -2.67
C THR A 31 -12.44 -6.88 -2.56
N GLU A 32 -13.50 -6.78 -3.36
CA GLU A 32 -14.57 -7.79 -3.40
C GLU A 32 -14.03 -9.18 -3.82
N THR A 33 -13.03 -9.23 -4.70
CA THR A 33 -12.55 -10.49 -5.30
C THR A 33 -11.30 -11.03 -4.62
N VAL A 34 -10.27 -10.19 -4.46
CA VAL A 34 -8.95 -10.58 -3.92
C VAL A 34 -8.26 -9.42 -3.21
N TYR A 35 -7.20 -9.69 -2.46
CA TYR A 35 -6.30 -8.63 -2.00
C TYR A 35 -5.45 -8.11 -3.17
N GLY A 36 -5.31 -6.79 -3.26
CA GLY A 36 -4.39 -6.13 -4.18
C GLY A 36 -3.13 -5.68 -3.45
N LEU A 37 -1.98 -5.72 -4.12
CA LEU A 37 -0.75 -5.06 -3.68
C LEU A 37 -0.56 -3.79 -4.51
N GLY A 38 -0.71 -2.62 -3.89
CA GLY A 38 -0.63 -1.32 -4.55
C GLY A 38 0.65 -0.55 -4.23
N GLY A 39 1.08 0.25 -5.21
CA GLY A 39 2.11 1.28 -5.11
C GLY A 39 1.68 2.51 -5.92
N ASP A 40 2.42 3.61 -5.86
CA ASP A 40 2.15 4.77 -6.72
C ASP A 40 2.39 4.41 -8.20
N ALA A 41 1.33 4.37 -8.99
CA ALA A 41 1.37 4.01 -10.41
C ALA A 41 2.16 4.99 -11.28
N ARG A 42 2.50 6.19 -10.77
CA ARG A 42 3.33 7.18 -11.46
C ARG A 42 4.83 7.04 -11.14
N SER A 43 5.18 6.08 -10.28
CA SER A 43 6.56 5.82 -9.85
C SER A 43 7.04 4.50 -10.41
N ASP A 44 7.96 4.56 -11.38
CA ASP A 44 8.60 3.37 -11.95
C ASP A 44 9.23 2.49 -10.87
N MET A 45 9.80 3.11 -9.83
CA MET A 45 10.37 2.42 -8.67
C MET A 45 9.31 1.68 -7.86
N ALA A 46 8.13 2.27 -7.64
CA ALA A 46 7.06 1.61 -6.88
C ALA A 46 6.48 0.42 -7.67
N VAL A 47 6.30 0.59 -8.99
CA VAL A 47 5.88 -0.50 -9.88
C VAL A 47 6.92 -1.63 -9.87
N ALA A 48 8.20 -1.32 -10.00
CA ALA A 48 9.29 -2.30 -9.94
C ALA A 48 9.44 -3.01 -8.59
N ARG A 49 8.79 -2.55 -7.51
CA ARG A 49 8.74 -3.28 -6.23
C ARG A 49 7.61 -4.28 -6.15
N ILE A 50 6.61 -4.19 -7.03
CA ILE A 50 5.47 -5.10 -7.10
C ILE A 50 5.83 -6.36 -7.92
N TYR A 51 6.68 -6.19 -8.94
CA TYR A 51 7.14 -7.25 -9.85
C TYR A 51 8.55 -7.72 -9.50
#